data_AF-A0A423SLE7-F1
#
_entry.id   AF-A0A423SLE7-F1
#
_cell.length_a   1.000
_cell.length_b   1.000
_cell.length_c   1.000
_cell.angle_alpha   90.00
_cell.angle_beta   90.00
_cell.angle_gamma   90.00
#
_symmetry.space_group_name_H-M   'P 1'
#
loop_
_entity.id
_entity.type
_entity.pdbx_description
1 polymer ?
#
loop_
_entity_poly.entity_id
_entity_poly.type
_entity_poly.pdbx_seq_one_letter_code
_entity_poly.pdbx_strand_id
1 'polypeptide(L)'
;MLVPSEGVSSGSGKLVAALEQFYAEQVSKRRMIVAKRVEEVVQVAHDLMKHVEAQEPRCLSTLTQTGGRWEGLIIQSPNEYQVTIYLNQMGEFNLVDDGTVPGSAVLKLSDGRKRSMSLWVEFITASGYLSSRKMRARFQTLVAQAVEKSQYRDQLRMVGGTSEVRVRIRDTYTLDLVLAFKCYGIWPRSAAHWPELSLPWPGVELAAEVKMSGFTLVSRDCSHLAREKDKDKQEAAITAEGDTWVMVFTEAEDRLLTQGCRKKCLSILKTLRDRHLELAGNPVSSFVLKTLVLYECEKHPHEWEWDTISLGDRINGILLQLISCLLCRRCPHYFLPQVDLFRGTPRQSLTQGASQTWRLTRDLLTRTEYLQQC
;
A
#
# COMPACT_ATOMS: atom_id res chain seq x y z
N MET A 1 42.02 2.75 36.95
CA MET A 1 41.14 1.56 36.86
C MET A 1 40.43 1.63 35.53
N LEU A 2 40.77 0.72 34.61
CA LEU A 2 40.10 0.54 33.33
C LEU A 2 38.78 -0.19 33.55
N VAL A 3 37.68 0.36 33.05
CA VAL A 3 36.39 -0.31 33.00
C VAL A 3 36.42 -1.31 31.84
N PRO A 4 36.02 -2.59 32.02
CA PRO A 4 36.08 -3.57 30.93
C PRO A 4 35.01 -3.27 29.86
N SER A 5 35.43 -3.30 28.61
CA SER A 5 34.61 -3.10 27.40
C SER A 5 34.07 -4.42 26.83
N GLU A 6 33.52 -5.31 27.66
CA GLU A 6 32.97 -6.58 27.21
C GLU A 6 31.51 -6.73 27.66
N GLY A 7 30.58 -6.75 26.69
CA GLY A 7 29.18 -7.06 26.97
C GLY A 7 28.16 -6.81 25.86
N VAL A 8 28.43 -5.92 24.89
CA VAL A 8 27.40 -5.53 23.89
C VAL A 8 27.48 -6.33 22.58
N SER A 9 28.61 -7.00 22.29
CA SER A 9 28.83 -7.69 21.00
C SER A 9 28.16 -9.07 20.88
N SER A 10 27.93 -9.79 21.99
CA SER A 10 27.43 -11.17 21.94
C SER A 10 25.92 -11.30 21.74
N GLY A 11 25.14 -10.28 22.13
CA GLY A 11 23.68 -10.25 21.98
C GLY A 11 23.22 -9.92 20.56
N SER A 12 23.90 -8.98 19.89
CA SER A 12 23.58 -8.58 18.51
C SER A 12 23.79 -9.73 17.53
N GLY A 13 24.91 -10.46 17.63
CA GLY A 13 25.19 -11.61 16.75
C GLY A 13 24.18 -12.75 16.88
N LYS A 14 23.69 -13.05 18.10
CA LYS A 14 22.66 -14.07 18.34
C LYS A 14 21.31 -13.69 17.74
N LEU A 15 20.91 -12.43 17.87
CA LEU A 15 19.66 -11.93 17.28
C LEU A 15 19.71 -11.98 15.76
N VAL A 16 20.82 -11.56 15.15
CA VAL A 16 21.01 -11.63 13.69
C VAL A 16 20.91 -13.07 13.21
N ALA A 17 21.57 -14.02 13.86
CA ALA A 17 21.48 -15.44 13.51
C ALA A 17 20.04 -15.99 13.61
N ALA A 18 19.31 -15.63 14.66
CA ALA A 18 17.90 -16.03 14.82
C ALA A 18 16.99 -15.42 13.74
N LEU A 19 17.24 -14.16 13.35
CA LEU A 19 16.51 -13.50 12.26
C LEU A 19 16.82 -14.11 10.89
N GLU A 20 18.07 -14.53 10.65
CA GLU A 20 18.46 -15.28 9.46
C GLU A 20 17.70 -16.61 9.38
N GLN A 21 17.65 -17.34 10.48
CA GLN A 21 16.89 -18.59 10.56
C GLN A 21 15.39 -18.35 10.33
N PHE A 22 14.81 -17.34 11.00
CA PHE A 22 13.41 -16.95 10.80
C PHE A 22 13.11 -16.58 9.34
N TYR A 23 14.04 -15.89 8.67
CA TYR A 23 13.92 -15.56 7.26
C TYR A 23 13.98 -16.80 6.36
N ALA A 24 14.91 -17.72 6.63
CA ALA A 24 15.04 -18.95 5.86
C ALA A 24 13.80 -19.87 6.01
N GLU A 25 13.18 -19.89 7.19
CA GLU A 25 12.07 -20.79 7.48
C GLU A 25 10.70 -20.11 7.36
N GLN A 26 10.39 -19.15 8.22
CA GLN A 26 9.04 -18.60 8.36
C GLN A 26 8.67 -17.65 7.22
N VAL A 27 9.62 -16.79 6.80
CA VAL A 27 9.41 -15.93 5.62
C VAL A 27 9.31 -16.77 4.35
N SER A 28 10.09 -17.86 4.24
CA SER A 28 9.99 -18.81 3.12
C SER A 28 8.64 -19.53 3.07
N LYS A 29 8.17 -20.06 4.20
CA LYS A 29 6.81 -20.66 4.33
C LYS A 29 5.73 -19.67 3.93
N ARG A 30 5.80 -18.43 4.43
CA ARG A 30 4.88 -17.35 4.03
C ARG A 30 4.90 -17.12 2.52
N ARG A 31 6.08 -17.07 1.89
CA ARG A 31 6.22 -16.88 0.44
C ARG A 31 5.60 -18.03 -0.34
N MET A 32 5.76 -19.28 0.10
CA MET A 32 5.14 -20.43 -0.55
C MET A 32 3.60 -20.37 -0.49
N ILE A 33 3.03 -20.04 0.67
CA ILE A 33 1.58 -19.88 0.83
C ILE A 33 1.07 -18.77 -0.09
N VAL A 34 1.74 -17.63 -0.07
CA VAL A 34 1.39 -16.47 -0.90
C VAL A 34 1.51 -16.81 -2.39
N ALA A 35 2.56 -17.48 -2.84
CA ALA A 35 2.75 -17.85 -4.24
C ALA A 35 1.60 -18.74 -4.75
N LYS A 36 1.23 -19.78 -3.99
CA LYS A 36 0.10 -20.65 -4.31
C LYS A 36 -1.21 -19.87 -4.44
N ARG A 37 -1.45 -18.91 -3.55
CA ARG A 37 -2.64 -18.06 -3.60
C ARG A 37 -2.61 -17.05 -4.73
N VAL A 38 -1.43 -16.54 -5.09
CA VAL A 38 -1.27 -15.61 -6.22
C VAL A 38 -1.68 -16.28 -7.52
N GLU A 39 -1.29 -17.53 -7.77
CA GLU A 39 -1.70 -18.28 -8.98
C GLU A 39 -3.22 -18.35 -9.10
N GLU A 40 -3.89 -18.69 -7.99
CA GLU A 40 -5.35 -18.78 -7.91
C GLU A 40 -6.04 -17.42 -8.08
N VAL A 41 -5.53 -16.38 -7.40
CA VAL A 41 -6.04 -15.00 -7.52
C VAL A 41 -5.92 -14.49 -8.95
N VAL A 42 -4.81 -14.77 -9.62
CA VAL A 42 -4.57 -14.35 -11.01
C VAL A 42 -5.54 -15.07 -11.95
N GLN A 43 -5.77 -16.37 -11.78
CA GLN A 43 -6.76 -17.12 -12.57
C GLN A 43 -8.17 -16.55 -12.40
N VAL A 44 -8.58 -16.26 -11.16
CA VAL A 44 -9.88 -15.64 -10.88
C VAL A 44 -9.97 -14.24 -11.49
N ALA A 45 -8.93 -13.42 -11.35
CA ALA A 45 -8.90 -12.06 -11.91
C ALA A 45 -9.03 -12.09 -13.45
N HIS A 46 -8.30 -12.96 -14.14
CA HIS A 46 -8.42 -13.12 -15.59
C HIS A 46 -9.82 -13.55 -16.02
N ASP A 47 -10.41 -14.54 -15.33
CA ASP A 47 -11.76 -15.01 -15.65
C ASP A 47 -12.82 -13.91 -15.46
N LEU A 48 -12.76 -13.17 -14.36
CA LEU A 48 -13.65 -12.05 -14.11
C LEU A 48 -13.48 -10.95 -15.15
N MET A 49 -12.23 -10.57 -15.44
CA MET A 49 -11.96 -9.51 -16.42
C MET A 49 -12.41 -9.88 -17.83
N LYS A 50 -12.31 -11.14 -18.24
CA LYS A 50 -12.84 -11.60 -19.54
C LYS A 50 -14.33 -11.29 -19.70
N HIS A 51 -15.12 -11.47 -18.63
CA HIS A 51 -16.56 -11.17 -18.65
C HIS A 51 -16.85 -9.66 -18.56
N VAL A 52 -15.99 -8.91 -17.86
CA VAL A 52 -16.07 -7.45 -17.82
C VAL A 52 -15.77 -6.85 -19.19
N GLU A 53 -14.68 -7.26 -19.83
CA GLU A 53 -14.23 -6.79 -21.15
C GLU A 53 -15.28 -7.04 -22.24
N ALA A 54 -15.97 -8.18 -22.18
CA ALA A 54 -17.06 -8.48 -23.11
C ALA A 54 -18.23 -7.49 -23.03
N GLN A 55 -18.41 -6.81 -21.90
CA GLN A 55 -19.47 -5.81 -21.68
C GLN A 55 -18.94 -4.38 -21.73
N GLU A 56 -17.69 -4.17 -21.38
CA GLU A 56 -17.01 -2.88 -21.32
C GLU A 56 -15.60 -3.01 -21.91
N PRO A 57 -15.45 -2.92 -23.25
CA PRO A 57 -14.17 -3.11 -23.93
C PRO A 57 -13.12 -2.06 -23.57
N ARG A 58 -13.51 -0.95 -22.91
CA ARG A 58 -12.58 0.08 -22.43
C ARG A 58 -11.81 -0.35 -21.16
N CYS A 59 -12.30 -1.36 -20.44
CA CYS A 59 -11.72 -1.87 -19.20
C CYS A 59 -10.93 -3.17 -19.45
N LEU A 60 -9.83 -3.07 -20.18
CA LEU A 60 -8.97 -4.22 -20.50
C LEU A 60 -8.14 -4.66 -19.29
N SER A 61 -7.99 -5.97 -19.12
CA SER A 61 -7.07 -6.54 -18.15
C SER A 61 -5.63 -6.21 -18.52
N THR A 62 -4.95 -5.49 -17.64
CA THR A 62 -3.51 -5.22 -17.75
C THR A 62 -2.67 -6.16 -16.89
N LEU A 63 -3.30 -7.17 -16.28
CA LEU A 63 -2.64 -8.16 -15.45
C LEU A 63 -1.80 -9.09 -16.33
N THR A 64 -0.50 -8.82 -16.42
CA THR A 64 0.44 -9.62 -17.22
C THR A 64 1.66 -9.97 -16.38
N GLN A 65 2.32 -11.09 -16.71
CA GLN A 65 3.53 -11.51 -16.01
C GLN A 65 4.78 -11.01 -16.74
N THR A 66 5.51 -10.11 -16.09
CA THR A 66 6.77 -9.55 -16.62
C THR A 66 7.88 -9.77 -15.59
N GLY A 67 8.98 -10.43 -15.99
CA GLY A 67 10.12 -10.69 -15.11
C GLY A 67 9.77 -11.50 -13.85
N GLY A 68 8.82 -12.44 -13.96
CA GLY A 68 8.35 -13.27 -12.83
C GLY A 68 7.42 -12.55 -11.85
N ARG A 69 7.01 -11.31 -12.14
CA ARG A 69 6.06 -10.53 -11.34
C ARG A 69 4.81 -10.22 -12.15
N TRP A 70 3.67 -10.22 -11.47
CA TRP A 70 2.40 -9.80 -12.07
C TRP A 70 2.27 -8.28 -11.98
N GLU A 71 2.18 -7.61 -13.12
CA GLU A 71 1.98 -6.17 -13.17
C GLU A 71 0.60 -5.81 -12.59
N GLY A 72 0.57 -4.83 -11.68
CA GLY A 72 -0.65 -4.39 -11.00
C GLY A 72 -1.08 -5.26 -9.82
N LEU A 73 -0.45 -6.41 -9.57
CA LEU A 73 -0.74 -7.25 -8.41
C LEU A 73 -0.05 -6.72 -7.15
N ILE A 74 -0.83 -6.47 -6.10
CA ILE A 74 -0.34 -6.05 -4.78
C ILE A 74 -0.80 -7.07 -3.74
N ILE A 75 0.14 -7.49 -2.89
CA ILE A 75 -0.10 -8.44 -1.80
C ILE A 75 -0.14 -7.66 -0.49
N GLN A 76 -1.34 -7.46 0.06
CA GLN A 76 -1.55 -6.71 1.30
C GLN A 76 -1.30 -7.61 2.53
N SER A 77 -1.84 -8.82 2.49
CA SER A 77 -1.62 -9.89 3.47
C SER A 77 -1.71 -11.26 2.77
N PRO A 78 -1.47 -12.39 3.47
CA PRO A 78 -1.70 -13.73 2.92
C PRO A 78 -3.18 -14.02 2.54
N ASN A 79 -4.10 -13.17 2.98
CA ASN A 79 -5.54 -13.31 2.72
C ASN A 79 -6.15 -12.08 2.02
N GLU A 80 -5.34 -11.09 1.64
CA GLU A 80 -5.81 -9.84 1.05
C GLU A 80 -4.93 -9.47 -0.16
N TYR A 81 -5.56 -9.45 -1.33
CA TYR A 81 -4.92 -9.22 -2.61
C TYR A 81 -5.60 -8.05 -3.32
N GLN A 82 -4.83 -7.33 -4.12
CA GLN A 82 -5.33 -6.31 -5.02
C GLN A 82 -4.77 -6.56 -6.41
N VAL A 83 -5.63 -6.48 -7.42
CA VAL A 83 -5.23 -6.36 -8.82
C VAL A 83 -5.65 -4.99 -9.32
N THR A 84 -4.66 -4.21 -9.72
CA THR A 84 -4.86 -2.90 -10.34
C THR A 84 -5.06 -3.07 -11.85
N ILE A 85 -6.17 -2.56 -12.36
CA ILE A 85 -6.54 -2.54 -13.77
C ILE A 85 -6.20 -1.15 -14.31
N TYR A 86 -5.14 -1.07 -15.12
CA TYR A 86 -4.69 0.19 -15.69
C TYR A 86 -5.53 0.53 -16.91
N LEU A 87 -6.21 1.67 -16.83
CA LEU A 87 -6.99 2.22 -17.93
C LEU A 87 -6.05 2.86 -18.97
N ASN A 88 -6.59 3.09 -20.16
CA ASN A 88 -5.92 3.87 -21.21
C ASN A 88 -5.46 5.23 -20.68
N GLN A 89 -4.50 5.86 -21.37
CA GLN A 89 -3.95 7.15 -20.97
C GLN A 89 -5.04 8.19 -20.67
N MET A 90 -4.76 9.10 -19.73
CA MET A 90 -5.70 10.12 -19.27
C MET A 90 -6.17 11.08 -20.39
N GLY A 91 -5.48 11.13 -21.53
CA GLY A 91 -5.94 11.85 -22.72
C GLY A 91 -6.15 13.35 -22.44
N GLU A 92 -7.40 13.79 -22.53
CA GLU A 92 -7.77 15.22 -22.45
C GLU A 92 -7.87 15.78 -21.03
N PHE A 93 -7.58 14.97 -20.00
CA PHE A 93 -7.61 15.38 -18.60
C PHE A 93 -6.26 15.89 -18.12
N ASN A 94 -6.27 17.06 -17.48
CA ASN A 94 -5.18 17.57 -16.69
C ASN A 94 -5.26 17.03 -15.26
N LEU A 95 -4.12 16.59 -14.75
CA LEU A 95 -3.92 16.31 -13.34
C LEU A 95 -3.89 17.61 -12.55
N VAL A 96 -4.72 17.71 -11.51
CA VAL A 96 -4.72 18.82 -10.56
C VAL A 96 -4.51 18.26 -9.16
N ASP A 97 -3.34 18.58 -8.60
CA ASP A 97 -2.97 18.31 -7.21
C ASP A 97 -2.81 19.67 -6.48
N ASP A 98 -3.91 20.11 -5.87
CA ASP A 98 -4.00 21.38 -5.13
C ASP A 98 -4.04 21.18 -3.61
N GLY A 99 -3.97 19.92 -3.14
CA GLY A 99 -4.02 19.56 -1.73
C GLY A 99 -5.39 19.69 -1.07
N THR A 100 -6.48 19.90 -1.83
CA THR A 100 -7.84 20.01 -1.28
C THR A 100 -8.25 18.73 -0.53
N VAL A 101 -7.97 17.57 -1.11
CA VAL A 101 -8.16 16.26 -0.48
C VAL A 101 -6.78 15.63 -0.27
N PRO A 102 -6.31 15.50 0.99
CA PRO A 102 -5.02 14.92 1.29
C PRO A 102 -4.83 13.54 0.65
N GLY A 103 -3.72 13.36 -0.08
CA GLY A 103 -3.36 12.08 -0.71
C GLY A 103 -4.17 11.72 -1.95
N SER A 104 -4.99 12.65 -2.44
CA SER A 104 -5.76 12.47 -3.67
C SER A 104 -5.55 13.64 -4.61
N ALA A 105 -5.81 13.42 -5.90
CA ALA A 105 -5.80 14.43 -6.93
C ALA A 105 -7.09 14.36 -7.75
N VAL A 106 -7.34 15.37 -8.59
CA VAL A 106 -8.49 15.37 -9.50
C VAL A 106 -8.02 15.41 -10.95
N LEU A 107 -8.80 14.78 -11.83
CA LEU A 107 -8.62 14.81 -13.27
C LEU A 107 -9.67 15.73 -13.86
N LYS A 108 -9.25 16.86 -14.42
CA LYS A 108 -10.14 17.90 -14.97
C LYS A 108 -9.90 18.06 -16.47
N LEU A 109 -10.97 18.19 -17.25
CA LEU A 109 -10.85 18.48 -18.68
C LEU A 109 -9.98 19.71 -18.91
N SER A 110 -9.03 19.58 -19.85
CA SER A 110 -8.19 20.68 -20.32
C SER A 110 -9.03 21.78 -21.01
N ASP A 111 -10.05 21.37 -21.77
CA ASP A 111 -11.02 22.24 -22.42
C ASP A 111 -12.40 21.55 -22.41
N GLY A 112 -13.45 22.26 -21.98
CA GLY A 112 -14.81 21.73 -21.92
C GLY A 112 -15.36 21.28 -23.28
N ARG A 113 -14.87 21.84 -24.39
CA ARG A 113 -15.25 21.42 -25.76
C ARG A 113 -14.77 20.00 -26.10
N LYS A 114 -13.73 19.51 -25.41
CA LYS A 114 -13.18 18.18 -25.59
C LYS A 114 -13.93 17.08 -24.84
N ARG A 115 -15.01 17.44 -24.12
CA ARG A 115 -15.81 16.49 -23.33
C ARG A 115 -16.29 15.29 -24.14
N SER A 116 -16.80 15.53 -25.35
CA SER A 116 -17.30 14.48 -26.25
C SER A 116 -16.20 13.63 -26.88
N MET A 117 -14.94 14.08 -26.84
CA MET A 117 -13.78 13.31 -27.33
C MET A 117 -13.24 12.34 -26.27
N SER A 118 -13.63 12.50 -25.01
CA SER A 118 -13.19 11.62 -23.93
C SER A 118 -13.84 10.25 -24.05
N LEU A 119 -13.02 9.19 -23.91
CA LEU A 119 -13.51 7.81 -23.79
C LEU A 119 -14.42 7.59 -22.59
N TRP A 120 -14.41 8.49 -21.60
CA TRP A 120 -15.07 8.33 -20.31
C TRP A 120 -16.17 9.39 -20.09
N VAL A 121 -16.77 9.89 -21.18
CA VAL A 121 -17.69 11.04 -21.21
C VAL A 121 -18.82 10.96 -20.19
N GLU A 122 -19.37 9.77 -19.95
CA GLU A 122 -20.47 9.52 -19.02
C GLU A 122 -20.07 9.66 -17.54
N PHE A 123 -18.77 9.57 -17.26
CA PHE A 123 -18.21 9.71 -15.91
C PHE A 123 -17.73 11.12 -15.61
N ILE A 124 -17.84 12.04 -16.57
CA ILE A 124 -17.46 13.45 -16.40
C ILE A 124 -18.60 14.22 -15.71
N THR A 125 -18.29 14.87 -14.60
CA THR A 125 -19.23 15.72 -13.86
C THR A 125 -19.62 16.96 -14.66
N ALA A 126 -20.68 17.66 -14.24
CA ALA A 126 -21.07 18.93 -14.87
C ALA A 126 -19.95 19.97 -14.85
N SER A 127 -19.10 19.94 -13.82
CA SER A 127 -17.95 20.82 -13.65
C SER A 127 -16.68 20.37 -14.40
N GLY A 128 -16.75 19.27 -15.17
CA GLY A 128 -15.66 18.80 -16.02
C GLY A 128 -14.61 17.90 -15.34
N TYR A 129 -14.92 17.34 -14.16
CA TYR A 129 -14.03 16.39 -13.47
C TYR A 129 -14.38 14.94 -13.82
N LEU A 130 -13.37 14.08 -13.98
CA LEU A 130 -13.57 12.64 -14.15
C LEU A 130 -13.81 11.98 -12.79
N SER A 131 -15.04 11.52 -12.54
CA SER A 131 -15.46 10.97 -11.26
C SER A 131 -14.93 9.55 -11.02
N SER A 132 -14.01 9.40 -10.06
CA SER A 132 -13.49 8.08 -9.66
C SER A 132 -14.61 7.20 -9.08
N ARG A 133 -15.52 7.75 -8.25
CA ARG A 133 -16.67 7.04 -7.67
C ARG A 133 -17.61 6.51 -8.74
N LYS A 134 -17.99 7.32 -9.74
CA LYS A 134 -18.91 6.85 -10.79
C LYS A 134 -18.30 5.72 -11.61
N MET A 135 -17.00 5.83 -11.95
CA MET A 135 -16.28 4.75 -12.63
C MET A 135 -16.23 3.48 -11.79
N ARG A 136 -15.90 3.61 -10.50
CA ARG A 136 -15.86 2.47 -9.56
C ARG A 136 -17.22 1.82 -9.39
N ALA A 137 -18.29 2.59 -9.24
CA ALA A 137 -19.64 2.07 -9.11
C ALA A 137 -20.08 1.30 -10.37
N ARG A 138 -19.78 1.83 -11.56
CA ARG A 138 -20.04 1.10 -12.82
C ARG A 138 -19.23 -0.19 -12.89
N PHE A 139 -17.94 -0.13 -12.53
CA PHE A 139 -17.06 -1.29 -12.52
C PHE A 139 -17.49 -2.35 -11.49
N GLN A 140 -17.99 -1.93 -10.32
CA GLN A 140 -18.56 -2.82 -9.31
C GLN A 140 -19.73 -3.63 -9.86
N THR A 141 -20.65 -2.98 -10.58
CA THR A 141 -21.79 -3.65 -11.24
C THR A 141 -21.32 -4.64 -12.31
N LEU A 142 -20.33 -4.27 -13.12
CA LEU A 142 -19.76 -5.15 -14.14
C LEU A 142 -19.11 -6.39 -13.52
N VAL A 143 -18.33 -6.21 -12.45
CA VAL A 143 -17.70 -7.32 -11.72
C VAL A 143 -18.74 -8.19 -11.01
N ALA A 144 -19.80 -7.62 -10.44
CA ALA A 144 -20.88 -8.40 -9.84
C ALA A 144 -21.54 -9.34 -10.86
N GLN A 145 -21.81 -8.83 -12.07
CA GLN A 145 -22.32 -9.65 -13.17
C GLN A 145 -21.29 -10.67 -13.67
N ALA A 146 -20.01 -10.33 -13.66
CA ALA A 146 -18.92 -11.25 -14.01
C ALA A 146 -18.82 -12.40 -13.01
N VAL A 147 -18.99 -12.14 -11.71
CA VAL A 147 -19.00 -13.15 -10.66
C VAL A 147 -20.11 -14.19 -10.88
N GLU A 148 -21.30 -13.77 -11.31
CA GLU A 148 -22.42 -14.67 -11.61
C GLU A 148 -22.16 -15.56 -12.84
N LYS A 149 -21.44 -15.03 -13.84
CA LYS A 149 -21.12 -15.74 -15.09
C LYS A 149 -19.82 -16.55 -15.03
N SER A 150 -18.96 -16.27 -14.04
CA SER A 150 -17.65 -16.88 -13.86
C SER A 150 -17.74 -18.40 -13.76
N GLN A 151 -16.73 -19.09 -14.28
CA GLN A 151 -16.56 -20.53 -14.04
C GLN A 151 -16.32 -20.85 -12.55
N TYR A 152 -15.92 -19.86 -11.76
CA TYR A 152 -15.69 -19.97 -10.32
C TYR A 152 -16.88 -19.48 -9.48
N ARG A 153 -18.05 -19.18 -10.06
CA ARG A 153 -19.21 -18.55 -9.38
C ARG A 153 -19.58 -19.13 -8.01
N ASP A 154 -19.41 -20.45 -7.82
CA ASP A 154 -19.77 -21.12 -6.57
C ASP A 154 -18.78 -20.82 -5.42
N GLN A 155 -17.58 -20.36 -5.77
CA GLN A 155 -16.50 -19.99 -4.86
C GLN A 155 -16.36 -18.47 -4.70
N LEU A 156 -17.10 -17.68 -5.48
CA LEU A 156 -16.98 -16.23 -5.51
C LEU A 156 -18.21 -15.55 -4.90
N ARG A 157 -17.96 -14.51 -4.11
CA ARG A 157 -19.00 -13.65 -3.54
C ARG A 157 -18.56 -12.19 -3.59
N MET A 158 -19.43 -11.30 -4.06
CA MET A 158 -19.20 -9.86 -3.90
C MET A 158 -19.25 -9.50 -2.41
N VAL A 159 -18.32 -8.67 -1.94
CA VAL A 159 -18.36 -8.14 -0.58
C VAL A 159 -19.27 -6.91 -0.56
N GLY A 160 -20.39 -7.01 0.17
CA GLY A 160 -21.34 -5.92 0.36
C GLY A 160 -20.90 -4.88 1.41
N GLY A 161 -21.63 -3.76 1.49
CA GLY A 161 -21.39 -2.70 2.48
C GLY A 161 -20.14 -1.84 2.20
N THR A 162 -19.58 -1.92 0.99
CA THR A 162 -18.42 -1.14 0.57
C THR A 162 -18.61 -0.60 -0.85
N SER A 163 -17.99 0.56 -1.14
CA SER A 163 -17.89 1.09 -2.51
C SER A 163 -16.70 0.52 -3.30
N GLU A 164 -15.88 -0.30 -2.65
CA GLU A 164 -14.75 -1.00 -3.28
C GLU A 164 -15.25 -2.19 -4.11
N VAL A 165 -14.56 -2.48 -5.21
CA VAL A 165 -14.84 -3.67 -6.02
C VAL A 165 -14.06 -4.84 -5.42
N ARG A 166 -14.67 -5.48 -4.42
CA ARG A 166 -14.06 -6.56 -3.64
C ARG A 166 -14.82 -7.86 -3.81
N VAL A 167 -14.07 -8.91 -4.18
CA VAL A 167 -14.56 -10.28 -4.32
C VAL A 167 -13.95 -11.14 -3.22
N ARG A 168 -14.78 -11.89 -2.50
CA ARG A 168 -14.34 -12.93 -1.57
C ARG A 168 -14.25 -14.25 -2.32
N ILE A 169 -13.12 -14.95 -2.15
CA ILE A 169 -12.83 -16.22 -2.80
C ILE A 169 -12.81 -17.31 -1.73
N ARG A 170 -13.65 -18.35 -1.91
CA ARG A 170 -13.83 -19.50 -1.01
C ARG A 170 -14.04 -19.13 0.47
N ASP A 171 -14.65 -17.98 0.73
CA ASP A 171 -14.82 -17.42 2.07
C ASP A 171 -13.53 -17.28 2.91
N THR A 172 -12.35 -17.32 2.28
CA THR A 172 -11.06 -17.39 2.97
C THR A 172 -10.18 -16.17 2.75
N TYR A 173 -10.21 -15.59 1.55
CA TYR A 173 -9.40 -14.41 1.22
C TYR A 173 -10.16 -13.49 0.27
N THR A 174 -9.69 -12.25 0.15
CA THR A 174 -10.32 -11.20 -0.65
C THR A 174 -9.43 -10.69 -1.76
N LEU A 175 -10.04 -10.39 -2.89
CA LEU A 175 -9.44 -9.76 -4.07
C LEU A 175 -10.12 -8.40 -4.31
N ASP A 176 -9.37 -7.32 -4.22
CA ASP A 176 -9.76 -5.99 -4.67
C ASP A 176 -9.39 -5.81 -6.14
N LEU A 177 -10.35 -5.44 -6.99
CA LEU A 177 -10.11 -5.02 -8.37
C LEU A 177 -10.18 -3.50 -8.42
N VAL A 178 -9.07 -2.84 -8.77
CA VAL A 178 -8.95 -1.39 -8.62
C VAL A 178 -8.63 -0.75 -9.96
N LEU A 179 -9.51 0.12 -10.45
CA LEU A 179 -9.23 0.92 -11.65
C LEU A 179 -8.17 1.98 -11.37
N ALA A 180 -7.27 2.20 -12.32
CA ALA A 180 -6.21 3.18 -12.16
C ALA A 180 -5.71 3.82 -13.45
N PHE A 181 -5.07 4.99 -13.31
CA PHE A 181 -4.26 5.62 -14.34
C PHE A 181 -2.81 5.71 -13.88
N LYS A 182 -1.87 5.35 -14.76
CA LYS A 182 -0.43 5.54 -14.50
C LYS A 182 0.02 6.94 -14.88
N CYS A 183 0.76 7.59 -13.99
CA CYS A 183 1.36 8.91 -14.17
C CYS A 183 2.89 8.76 -14.26
N TYR A 184 3.42 8.43 -15.44
CA TYR A 184 4.87 8.33 -15.64
C TYR A 184 5.53 9.70 -15.87
N GLY A 185 6.77 9.86 -15.42
CA GLY A 185 7.58 11.07 -15.68
C GLY A 185 7.06 12.35 -15.04
N ILE A 186 6.01 12.28 -14.22
CA ILE A 186 5.42 13.40 -13.50
C ILE A 186 5.41 13.05 -12.02
N TRP A 187 5.81 14.02 -11.18
CA TRP A 187 5.77 13.90 -9.73
C TRP A 187 4.70 14.84 -9.15
N PRO A 188 3.85 14.39 -8.21
CA PRO A 188 2.75 15.21 -7.72
C PRO A 188 3.26 16.36 -6.85
N ARG A 189 2.58 17.51 -6.93
CA ARG A 189 2.97 18.75 -6.25
C ARG A 189 3.01 18.57 -4.73
N SER A 190 2.05 17.83 -4.18
CA SER A 190 1.95 17.51 -2.76
C SER A 190 3.11 16.66 -2.25
N ALA A 191 3.82 15.94 -3.12
CA ALA A 191 5.03 15.19 -2.82
C ALA A 191 6.32 15.89 -3.30
N ALA A 192 6.23 17.11 -3.86
CA ALA A 192 7.38 17.79 -4.47
C ALA A 192 8.44 18.24 -3.46
N HIS A 193 8.08 18.32 -2.18
CA HIS A 193 9.01 18.59 -1.08
C HIS A 193 10.03 17.44 -0.88
N TRP A 194 9.76 16.26 -1.42
CA TRP A 194 10.65 15.11 -1.34
C TRP A 194 11.66 15.09 -2.51
N PRO A 195 12.93 14.67 -2.29
CA PRO A 195 13.52 14.29 -1.01
C PRO A 195 13.84 15.51 -0.12
N GLU A 196 13.93 15.29 1.19
CA GLU A 196 14.37 16.31 2.14
C GLU A 196 15.84 16.65 1.90
N LEU A 197 16.14 17.90 1.55
CA LEU A 197 17.47 18.33 1.10
C LEU A 197 18.52 18.28 2.23
N SER A 198 18.09 18.32 3.49
CA SER A 198 19.00 18.18 4.63
C SER A 198 19.40 16.73 4.92
N LEU A 199 18.72 15.75 4.33
CA LEU A 199 19.00 14.33 4.57
C LEU A 199 19.90 13.78 3.46
N PRO A 200 20.92 12.97 3.80
CA PRO A 200 21.84 12.41 2.81
C PRO A 200 21.27 11.21 2.04
N TRP A 201 20.10 10.70 2.43
CA TRP A 201 19.41 9.61 1.75
C TRP A 201 18.00 10.03 1.30
N PRO A 202 17.55 9.64 0.10
CA PRO A 202 18.33 8.92 -0.92
C PRO A 202 19.34 9.84 -1.63
N GLY A 203 20.35 9.24 -2.25
CA GLY A 203 21.25 9.96 -3.15
C GLY A 203 20.50 10.55 -4.37
N VAL A 204 21.07 11.60 -4.97
CA VAL A 204 20.45 12.39 -6.05
C VAL A 204 19.99 11.52 -7.23
N GLU A 205 20.82 10.56 -7.65
CA GLU A 205 20.50 9.67 -8.78
C GLU A 205 19.29 8.79 -8.47
N LEU A 206 19.26 8.15 -7.29
CA LEU A 206 18.14 7.33 -6.85
C LEU A 206 16.87 8.16 -6.70
N ALA A 207 16.96 9.40 -6.17
CA ALA A 207 15.82 10.30 -6.09
C ALA A 207 15.25 10.65 -7.47
N ALA A 208 16.10 10.85 -8.47
CA ALA A 208 15.70 11.12 -9.85
C ALA A 208 14.98 9.91 -10.48
N GLU A 209 15.49 8.70 -10.28
CA GLU A 209 14.86 7.46 -10.74
C GLU A 209 13.49 7.22 -10.09
N VAL A 210 13.37 7.51 -8.80
CA VAL A 210 12.11 7.40 -8.05
C VAL A 210 11.07 8.38 -8.60
N LYS A 211 11.46 9.64 -8.85
CA LYS A 211 10.58 10.62 -9.49
C LYS A 211 10.21 10.24 -10.92
N MET A 212 11.15 9.66 -11.68
CA MET A 212 10.90 9.18 -13.04
C MET A 212 9.90 8.02 -13.09
N SER A 213 9.92 7.15 -12.07
CA SER A 213 8.95 6.06 -11.90
C SER A 213 7.52 6.59 -11.80
N GLY A 214 7.35 7.81 -11.32
CA GLY A 214 6.06 8.48 -11.22
C GLY A 214 5.18 7.88 -10.12
N PHE A 215 3.87 7.90 -10.35
CA PHE A 215 2.88 7.41 -9.40
C PHE A 215 1.63 6.90 -10.11
N THR A 216 0.71 6.31 -9.36
CA THR A 216 -0.56 5.80 -9.87
C THR A 216 -1.73 6.51 -9.20
N LEU A 217 -2.72 6.90 -10.00
CA LEU A 217 -4.02 7.37 -9.54
C LEU A 217 -4.98 6.20 -9.48
N VAL A 218 -5.44 5.81 -8.30
CA VAL A 218 -6.37 4.69 -8.12
C VAL A 218 -7.77 5.18 -7.75
N SER A 219 -8.78 4.49 -8.28
CA SER A 219 -10.16 4.69 -7.85
C SER A 219 -10.43 3.86 -6.60
N ARG A 220 -10.27 4.47 -5.43
CA ARG A 220 -10.62 3.92 -4.12
C ARG A 220 -11.46 4.93 -3.33
N ASP A 221 -12.13 4.45 -2.29
CA ASP A 221 -12.77 5.32 -1.32
C ASP A 221 -11.72 6.03 -0.45
N CYS A 222 -11.83 7.34 -0.36
CA CYS A 222 -10.98 8.21 0.44
C CYS A 222 -11.79 9.06 1.43
N SER A 223 -13.05 8.70 1.68
CA SER A 223 -13.93 9.39 2.65
C SER A 223 -13.28 9.59 4.02
N HIS A 224 -12.51 8.60 4.49
CA HIS A 224 -11.76 8.68 5.74
C HIS A 224 -10.59 9.68 5.70
N LEU A 225 -10.09 10.08 4.53
CA LEU A 225 -8.99 11.05 4.37
C LEU A 225 -9.45 12.50 4.40
N ALA A 226 -10.75 12.76 4.33
CA ALA A 226 -11.31 14.10 4.41
C ALA A 226 -10.90 14.81 5.72
N ARG A 227 -10.64 16.12 5.65
CA ARG A 227 -10.50 16.94 6.85
C ARG A 227 -11.87 17.03 7.51
N GLU A 228 -11.96 16.84 8.83
CA GLU A 228 -13.15 17.21 9.59
C GLU A 228 -13.40 18.70 9.35
N LYS A 229 -14.34 19.01 8.46
CA LYS A 229 -14.92 20.35 8.31
C LYS A 229 -16.31 20.31 8.93
N ASP A 230 -16.74 21.45 9.46
CA ASP A 230 -18.02 21.63 10.15
C ASP A 230 -19.17 20.93 9.43
N LYS A 231 -19.99 20.23 10.23
CA LYS A 231 -21.03 19.25 9.82
C LYS A 231 -22.06 19.79 8.81
N ASP A 232 -22.13 21.10 8.59
CA ASP A 232 -23.12 21.75 7.73
C ASP A 232 -22.76 21.77 6.23
N LYS A 233 -21.57 21.29 5.83
CA LYS A 233 -21.15 21.17 4.41
C LYS A 233 -20.94 19.72 3.93
N GLN A 234 -21.52 18.76 4.65
CA GLN A 234 -21.24 17.34 4.50
C GLN A 234 -21.63 16.78 3.11
N GLU A 235 -22.77 17.17 2.52
CA GLU A 235 -23.23 16.61 1.23
C GLU A 235 -22.41 17.07 0.01
N ALA A 236 -22.00 18.34 -0.02
CA ALA A 236 -21.16 18.90 -1.09
C ALA A 236 -19.71 18.41 -1.00
N ALA A 237 -19.20 18.19 0.22
CA ALA A 237 -17.90 17.57 0.46
C ALA A 237 -17.91 16.09 0.03
N ILE A 238 -18.93 15.32 0.40
CA ILE A 238 -19.09 13.92 -0.02
C ILE A 238 -19.17 13.77 -1.55
N THR A 239 -19.76 14.73 -2.27
CA THR A 239 -19.79 14.69 -3.76
C THR A 239 -18.44 15.07 -4.36
N ALA A 240 -17.77 16.11 -3.86
CA ALA A 240 -16.44 16.51 -4.34
C ALA A 240 -15.33 15.47 -4.01
N GLU A 241 -15.39 14.84 -2.85
CA GLU A 241 -14.42 13.82 -2.37
C GLU A 241 -14.57 12.50 -3.11
N GLY A 242 -15.79 12.15 -3.51
CA GLY A 242 -16.09 10.98 -4.34
C GLY A 242 -15.47 11.03 -5.72
N ASP A 243 -15.13 12.21 -6.20
CA ASP A 243 -14.66 12.42 -7.56
C ASP A 243 -13.13 12.51 -7.65
N THR A 244 -12.43 12.35 -6.52
CA THR A 244 -10.96 12.36 -6.47
C THR A 244 -10.34 10.97 -6.66
N TRP A 245 -9.10 10.96 -7.10
CA TRP A 245 -8.30 9.77 -7.34
C TRP A 245 -7.19 9.69 -6.32
N VAL A 246 -7.06 8.55 -5.62
CA VAL A 246 -6.05 8.36 -4.58
C VAL A 246 -4.68 8.17 -5.21
N MET A 247 -3.66 8.85 -4.70
CA MET A 247 -2.28 8.72 -5.17
C MET A 247 -1.60 7.54 -4.46
N VAL A 248 -0.96 6.66 -5.25
CA VAL A 248 -0.21 5.50 -4.76
C VAL A 248 1.15 5.45 -5.44
N PHE A 249 2.21 5.13 -4.68
CA PHE A 249 3.60 5.25 -5.10
C PHE A 249 4.31 3.89 -5.16
N THR A 250 3.60 2.81 -5.49
CA THR A 250 4.10 1.42 -5.38
C THR A 250 5.46 1.23 -6.03
N GLU A 251 5.64 1.62 -7.30
CA GLU A 251 6.91 1.47 -8.01
C GLU A 251 8.02 2.33 -7.40
N ALA A 252 7.72 3.59 -7.07
CA ALA A 252 8.63 4.54 -6.45
C ALA A 252 9.16 4.05 -5.08
N GLU A 253 8.26 3.55 -4.22
CA GLU A 253 8.63 2.96 -2.93
C GLU A 253 9.45 1.67 -3.09
N ASP A 254 9.10 0.83 -4.07
CA ASP A 254 9.80 -0.43 -4.32
C ASP A 254 11.23 -0.19 -4.83
N ARG A 255 11.45 0.91 -5.57
CA ARG A 255 12.77 1.35 -6.04
C ARG A 255 13.65 1.76 -4.86
N LEU A 256 13.13 2.54 -3.91
CA LEU A 256 13.85 2.98 -2.71
C LEU A 256 14.35 1.82 -1.83
N LEU A 257 13.64 0.69 -1.84
CA LEU A 257 13.96 -0.46 -0.98
C LEU A 257 14.85 -1.52 -1.66
N THR A 258 15.46 -1.22 -2.82
CA THR A 258 16.24 -2.19 -3.61
C THR A 258 17.60 -2.55 -3.01
N GLN A 259 18.24 -1.63 -2.29
CA GLN A 259 19.62 -1.78 -1.82
C GLN A 259 19.70 -2.33 -0.38
N GLY A 260 20.81 -2.99 -0.05
CA GLY A 260 21.06 -3.58 1.27
C GLY A 260 20.02 -4.63 1.69
N CYS A 261 19.82 -4.79 2.99
CA CYS A 261 18.85 -5.71 3.56
C CYS A 261 17.43 -5.11 3.69
N ARG A 262 17.14 -3.94 3.11
CA ARG A 262 15.84 -3.22 3.25
C ARG A 262 14.63 -4.10 2.92
N LYS A 263 14.64 -4.79 1.77
CA LYS A 263 13.58 -5.76 1.38
C LYS A 263 13.50 -6.98 2.29
N LYS A 264 14.64 -7.44 2.81
CA LYS A 264 14.71 -8.55 3.76
C LYS A 264 14.07 -8.14 5.09
N CYS A 265 14.43 -6.99 5.62
CA CYS A 265 13.84 -6.35 6.80
C CYS A 265 12.31 -6.23 6.66
N LEU A 266 11.83 -5.65 5.55
CA LEU A 266 10.39 -5.55 5.29
C LEU A 266 9.70 -6.92 5.22
N SER A 267 10.34 -7.93 4.63
CA SER A 267 9.77 -9.29 4.55
C SER A 267 9.63 -9.93 5.93
N ILE A 268 10.59 -9.73 6.83
CA ILE A 268 10.53 -10.21 8.21
C ILE A 268 9.41 -9.48 8.96
N LEU A 269 9.36 -8.14 8.88
CA LEU A 269 8.32 -7.34 9.53
C LEU A 269 6.91 -7.72 9.10
N LYS A 270 6.68 -7.95 7.80
CA LYS A 270 5.38 -8.43 7.30
C LYS A 270 5.03 -9.80 7.86
N THR A 271 6.01 -10.70 7.97
CA THR A 271 5.80 -12.05 8.51
C THR A 271 5.50 -12.01 10.00
N LEU A 272 6.20 -11.17 10.77
CA LEU A 272 5.88 -10.93 12.19
C LEU A 272 4.48 -10.32 12.36
N ARG A 273 4.09 -9.38 11.49
CA ARG A 273 2.75 -8.79 11.51
C ARG A 273 1.67 -9.82 11.28
N ASP A 274 1.81 -10.67 10.26
CA ASP A 274 0.80 -11.68 9.92
C ASP A 274 0.63 -12.71 11.05
N ARG A 275 1.66 -12.93 11.88
CA ARG A 275 1.63 -13.93 12.97
C ARG A 275 1.24 -13.36 14.33
N HIS A 276 1.54 -12.09 14.59
CA HIS A 276 1.43 -11.52 15.94
C HIS A 276 0.65 -10.20 16.02
N LEU A 277 0.48 -9.49 14.90
CA LEU A 277 -0.13 -8.15 14.86
C LEU A 277 -1.35 -8.07 13.93
N GLU A 278 -1.91 -9.21 13.55
CA GLU A 278 -3.23 -9.29 12.91
C GLU A 278 -4.33 -9.07 13.97
N LEU A 279 -4.64 -7.80 14.20
CA LEU A 279 -5.55 -7.34 15.26
C LEU A 279 -6.84 -6.76 14.68
N ALA A 280 -7.90 -6.74 15.49
CA ALA A 280 -9.17 -6.11 15.13
C ALA A 280 -8.99 -4.63 14.76
N GLY A 281 -9.52 -4.23 13.61
CA GLY A 281 -9.36 -2.89 13.04
C GLY A 281 -8.04 -2.67 12.29
N ASN A 282 -7.22 -3.71 12.11
CA ASN A 282 -5.98 -3.71 11.33
C ASN A 282 -5.07 -2.47 11.56
N PRO A 283 -4.73 -2.12 12.82
CA PRO A 283 -3.94 -0.94 13.13
C PRO A 283 -2.49 -1.02 12.62
N VAL A 284 -2.00 -2.22 12.28
CA VAL A 284 -0.65 -2.45 11.75
C VAL A 284 -0.75 -3.16 10.40
N SER A 285 -0.89 -2.38 9.34
CA SER A 285 -0.90 -2.91 7.97
C SER A 285 0.51 -3.11 7.42
N SER A 286 0.64 -3.96 6.39
CA SER A 286 1.89 -4.09 5.62
C SER A 286 2.39 -2.75 5.04
N PHE A 287 1.48 -1.82 4.78
CA PHE A 287 1.81 -0.50 4.26
C PHE A 287 2.43 0.40 5.33
N VAL A 288 1.87 0.42 6.55
CA VAL A 288 2.46 1.12 7.70
C VAL A 288 3.89 0.65 7.94
N LEU A 289 4.13 -0.67 7.89
CA LEU A 289 5.48 -1.22 8.03
C LEU A 289 6.42 -0.74 6.92
N LYS A 290 5.97 -0.75 5.66
CA LYS A 290 6.75 -0.27 4.51
C LYS A 290 7.11 1.22 4.68
N THR A 291 6.15 2.04 5.10
CA THR A 291 6.35 3.46 5.40
C THR A 291 7.41 3.66 6.50
N LEU A 292 7.36 2.86 7.57
CA LEU A 292 8.36 2.96 8.64
C LEU A 292 9.75 2.48 8.20
N VAL A 293 9.87 1.51 7.29
CA VAL A 293 11.18 1.16 6.70
C VAL A 293 11.76 2.35 5.94
N LEU A 294 10.95 3.08 5.19
CA LEU A 294 11.39 4.26 4.44
C LEU A 294 11.87 5.38 5.38
N TYR A 295 11.12 5.68 6.45
CA TYR A 295 11.59 6.62 7.47
C TYR A 295 12.83 6.14 8.22
N GLU A 296 12.98 4.84 8.43
CA GLU A 296 14.21 4.31 9.04
C GLU A 296 15.42 4.46 8.11
N CYS A 297 15.22 4.44 6.78
CA CYS A 297 16.29 4.71 5.81
C CYS A 297 16.77 6.16 5.88
N GLU A 298 15.88 7.12 6.16
CA GLU A 298 16.27 8.51 6.39
C GLU A 298 17.12 8.68 7.66
N LYS A 299 16.83 7.92 8.73
CA LYS A 299 17.62 7.94 9.97
C LYS A 299 18.97 7.23 9.85
N HIS A 300 19.03 6.20 9.00
CA HIS A 300 20.19 5.35 8.76
C HIS A 300 20.55 5.39 7.27
N PRO A 301 21.13 6.51 6.80
CA PRO A 301 21.22 6.81 5.38
C PRO A 301 22.29 6.03 4.63
N HIS A 302 23.28 5.44 5.33
CA HIS A 302 24.40 4.79 4.68
C HIS A 302 24.11 3.32 4.37
N GLU A 303 24.63 2.81 3.24
CA GLU A 303 24.38 1.43 2.83
C GLU A 303 24.87 0.38 3.83
N TRP A 304 25.99 0.62 4.51
CA TRP A 304 26.52 -0.29 5.53
C TRP A 304 25.62 -0.40 6.78
N GLU A 305 24.78 0.62 7.06
CA GLU A 305 23.77 0.55 8.12
C GLU A 305 22.60 -0.40 7.74
N TRP A 306 22.54 -0.80 6.47
CA TRP A 306 21.61 -1.77 5.92
C TRP A 306 22.29 -3.07 5.51
N ASP A 307 23.51 -3.33 5.96
CA ASP A 307 24.10 -4.66 5.84
C ASP A 307 23.36 -5.67 6.73
N THR A 308 23.50 -6.96 6.41
CA THR A 308 22.83 -8.05 7.14
C THR A 308 23.16 -8.07 8.63
N ILE A 309 24.37 -7.64 9.02
CA ILE A 309 24.79 -7.54 10.42
C ILE A 309 23.97 -6.51 11.21
N SER A 310 23.43 -5.49 10.53
CA SER A 310 22.64 -4.40 11.12
C SER A 310 21.13 -4.73 11.16
N LEU A 311 20.72 -5.88 10.60
CA LEU A 311 19.31 -6.25 10.44
C LEU A 311 18.53 -6.26 11.76
N GLY A 312 19.15 -6.73 12.84
CA GLY A 312 18.56 -6.73 14.17
C GLY A 312 18.26 -5.31 14.67
N ASP A 313 19.23 -4.41 14.53
CA ASP A 313 19.07 -3.01 14.93
C ASP A 313 18.00 -2.30 14.10
N ARG A 314 17.95 -2.56 12.79
CA ARG A 314 16.91 -2.01 11.90
C ARG A 314 15.51 -2.45 12.29
N ILE A 315 15.31 -3.76 12.53
CA ILE A 315 14.00 -4.28 12.95
C ILE A 315 13.59 -3.69 14.30
N ASN A 316 14.51 -3.61 15.25
CA ASN A 316 14.22 -3.03 16.57
C ASN A 316 13.85 -1.55 16.47
N GLY A 317 14.62 -0.75 15.72
CA GLY A 317 14.33 0.67 15.49
C GLY A 317 12.96 0.90 14.86
N ILE A 318 12.61 0.09 13.85
CA ILE A 318 11.30 0.17 13.19
C ILE A 318 10.15 -0.21 14.13
N LEU A 319 10.30 -1.27 14.94
CA LEU A 319 9.25 -1.68 15.88
C LEU A 319 9.07 -0.65 17.01
N LEU A 320 10.15 -0.07 17.53
CA LEU A 320 10.09 1.01 18.51
C LEU A 320 9.43 2.26 17.92
N GLN A 321 9.75 2.60 16.66
CA GLN A 321 9.07 3.68 15.94
C GLN A 321 7.59 3.38 15.74
N LEU A 322 7.21 2.14 15.42
CA LEU A 322 5.82 1.72 15.30
C LEU A 322 5.05 1.91 16.62
N ILE A 323 5.64 1.50 17.74
CA ILE A 323 5.07 1.73 19.08
C ILE A 323 4.86 3.22 19.32
N SER A 324 5.86 4.06 19.02
CA SER A 324 5.74 5.51 19.15
C SER A 324 4.61 6.07 18.29
N CYS A 325 4.51 5.67 17.02
CA CYS A 325 3.45 6.11 16.12
C CYS A 325 2.06 5.71 16.62
N LEU A 326 1.89 4.47 17.10
CA LEU A 326 0.63 3.96 17.61
C LEU A 326 0.18 4.70 18.88
N LEU A 327 1.10 4.98 19.80
CA LEU A 327 0.83 5.74 21.03
C LEU A 327 0.52 7.21 20.73
N CYS A 328 1.26 7.84 19.82
CA CYS A 328 1.00 9.20 19.34
C CYS A 328 -0.21 9.30 18.42
N ARG A 329 -0.78 8.15 17.99
CA ARG A 329 -1.92 8.04 17.07
C ARG A 329 -1.69 8.77 15.75
N ARG A 330 -0.45 8.77 15.28
CA ARG A 330 -0.07 9.43 14.04
C ARG A 330 1.06 8.66 13.35
N CYS A 331 0.84 8.31 12.10
CA CYS A 331 1.85 7.74 11.22
C CYS A 331 1.75 8.46 9.86
N PRO A 332 2.55 9.50 9.59
CA PRO A 332 2.49 10.21 8.32
C PRO A 332 2.85 9.28 7.15
N HIS A 333 2.22 9.47 5.99
CA HIS A 333 2.63 8.83 4.75
C HIS A 333 3.98 9.39 4.28
N TYR A 334 4.89 8.51 3.84
CA TYR A 334 6.27 8.87 3.50
C TYR A 334 6.38 10.03 2.49
N PHE A 335 5.79 9.89 1.30
CA PHE A 335 5.79 10.96 0.29
C PHE A 335 4.74 12.07 0.50
N LEU A 336 3.80 11.89 1.42
CA LEU A 336 2.63 12.75 1.58
C LEU A 336 2.38 13.03 3.07
N PRO A 337 3.22 13.80 3.76
CA PRO A 337 3.20 13.95 5.22
C PRO A 337 1.87 14.49 5.79
N GLN A 338 1.04 15.11 4.94
CA GLN A 338 -0.32 15.56 5.26
C GLN A 338 -1.33 14.42 5.38
N VAL A 339 -1.01 13.23 4.89
CA VAL A 339 -1.82 12.01 5.01
C VAL A 339 -1.36 11.24 6.24
N ASP A 340 -2.28 10.97 7.16
CA ASP A 340 -2.03 10.13 8.33
C ASP A 340 -2.61 8.73 8.11
N LEU A 341 -1.74 7.72 8.13
CA LEU A 341 -2.10 6.32 7.90
C LEU A 341 -2.95 5.70 9.01
N PHE A 342 -3.04 6.36 10.17
CA PHE A 342 -3.93 5.95 11.27
C PHE A 342 -5.26 6.70 11.29
N ARG A 343 -5.51 7.59 10.32
CA ARG A 343 -6.77 8.30 10.20
C ARG A 343 -7.92 7.31 9.97
N GLY A 344 -8.98 7.44 10.77
CA GLY A 344 -10.14 6.53 10.73
C GLY A 344 -9.97 5.25 11.56
N THR A 345 -8.75 4.94 12.04
CA THR A 345 -8.52 3.78 12.90
C THR A 345 -8.99 4.06 14.34
N PRO A 346 -9.82 3.18 14.95
CA PRO A 346 -10.28 3.38 16.32
C PRO A 346 -9.11 3.48 17.32
N ARG A 347 -9.22 4.43 18.27
CA ARG A 347 -8.20 4.65 19.32
C ARG A 347 -7.89 3.39 20.12
N GLN A 348 -8.91 2.55 20.36
CA GLN A 348 -8.75 1.28 21.06
C GLN A 348 -7.87 0.30 20.26
N SER A 349 -8.11 0.17 18.96
CA SER A 349 -7.26 -0.65 18.06
C SER A 349 -5.82 -0.16 18.04
N LEU A 350 -5.57 1.15 17.99
CA LEU A 350 -4.21 1.71 18.06
C LEU A 350 -3.51 1.39 19.40
N THR A 351 -4.24 1.51 20.51
CA THR A 351 -3.71 1.20 21.85
C THR A 351 -3.40 -0.29 22.00
N GLN A 352 -4.27 -1.16 21.50
CA GLN A 352 -4.03 -2.60 21.45
C GLN A 352 -2.84 -2.94 20.56
N GLY A 353 -2.73 -2.30 19.39
CA GLY A 353 -1.57 -2.39 18.51
C GLY A 353 -0.28 -2.06 19.27
N ALA A 354 -0.22 -0.91 19.95
CA ALA A 354 0.96 -0.50 20.70
C ALA A 354 1.36 -1.53 21.77
N SER A 355 0.38 -2.03 22.53
CA SER A 355 0.64 -3.04 23.57
C SER A 355 1.16 -4.35 22.99
N GLN A 356 0.63 -4.83 21.86
CA GLN A 356 1.07 -6.09 21.26
C GLN A 356 2.43 -5.93 20.56
N THR A 357 2.66 -4.81 19.87
CA THR A 357 3.98 -4.50 19.31
C THR A 357 5.03 -4.40 20.40
N TRP A 358 4.75 -3.76 21.54
CA TRP A 358 5.68 -3.72 22.67
C TRP A 358 6.03 -5.11 23.21
N ARG A 359 5.04 -5.99 23.39
CA ARG A 359 5.28 -7.38 23.84
C ARG A 359 6.18 -8.12 22.86
N LEU A 360 5.86 -8.05 21.57
CA LEU A 360 6.66 -8.64 20.51
C LEU A 360 8.10 -8.12 20.53
N THR A 361 8.30 -6.80 20.54
CA THR A 361 9.63 -6.19 20.58
C THR A 361 10.42 -6.60 21.80
N ARG A 362 9.79 -6.59 22.99
CA ARG A 362 10.43 -7.02 24.23
C ARG A 362 10.86 -8.48 24.14
N ASP A 363 10.00 -9.35 23.63
CA ASP A 363 10.30 -10.78 23.53
C ASP A 363 11.43 -11.03 22.52
N LEU A 364 11.46 -10.32 21.38
CA LEU A 364 12.57 -10.37 20.42
C LEU A 364 13.91 -9.91 21.03
N LEU A 365 13.89 -8.87 21.85
CA LEU A 365 15.10 -8.32 22.49
C LEU A 365 15.61 -9.18 23.65
N THR A 366 14.73 -9.87 24.36
CA THR A 366 15.07 -10.58 25.60
C THR A 366 15.17 -12.09 25.42
N ARG A 367 14.57 -12.66 24.36
CA ARG A 367 14.49 -14.11 24.11
C ARG A 367 14.71 -14.40 22.64
N THR A 368 15.96 -14.56 22.21
CA THR A 368 16.27 -14.87 20.80
C THR A 368 15.64 -16.19 20.32
N GLU A 369 15.38 -17.13 21.22
CA GLU A 369 14.65 -18.39 20.94
C GLU A 369 13.18 -18.18 20.57
N TYR A 370 12.58 -17.02 20.90
CA TYR A 370 11.19 -16.70 20.57
C TYR A 370 10.94 -16.80 19.06
N LEU A 371 11.90 -16.36 18.23
CA LEU A 371 11.83 -16.44 16.77
C LEU A 371 11.73 -17.88 16.24
N GLN A 372 12.21 -18.88 16.98
CA GLN A 372 12.09 -20.30 16.59
C GLN A 372 10.69 -20.85 16.86
N GLN A 373 9.99 -20.26 17.83
CA GLN A 373 8.62 -20.61 18.20
C GLN A 373 7.59 -19.78 17.43
N CYS A 374 8.02 -18.66 16.84
CA CYS A 374 7.19 -17.68 16.16
C CYS A 374 6.33 -18.29 15.09
#